data_AF-A0A957ZI52-F1
#
_entry.id   AF-A0A957ZI52-F1
#
_cell.length_a   1.000
_cell.length_b   1.000
_cell.length_c   1.000
_cell.angle_alpha   90.00
_cell.angle_beta   90.00
_cell.angle_gamma   90.00
#
_symmetry.space_group_name_H-M   'P 1'
#
loop_
_entity.id
_entity.type
_entity.pdbx_description
1 polymer ?
#
loop_
_entity_poly.entity_id
_entity_poly.type
_entity_poly.pdbx_seq_one_letter_code
_entity_poly.pdbx_strand_id
1 'polypeptide(L)'
;MAAANVPPTVNDLMEELAGINRKVLAGLENLSHLHEDDIQFGTTPKDEIYREDKIVLYRYRPVVEKPFGVPLLISYALVNRPYMV
;
A
#
# COMPACT_ATOMS: atom_id res chain seq x y z
N MET A 1 -10.82 38.76 16.51
CA MET A 1 -9.52 39.42 16.27
C MET A 1 -8.92 38.74 15.05
N ALA A 2 -9.00 39.38 13.88
CA ALA A 2 -8.69 38.76 12.59
C ALA A 2 -7.17 38.62 12.42
N ALA A 3 -6.70 37.41 12.09
CA ALA A 3 -5.32 37.19 11.69
C ALA A 3 -5.04 38.02 10.43
N ALA A 4 -4.16 39.01 10.56
CA ALA A 4 -3.70 39.83 9.45
C ALA A 4 -2.96 38.91 8.46
N ASN A 5 -3.44 38.86 7.23
CA ASN A 5 -2.80 38.13 6.14
C ASN A 5 -1.63 39.00 5.65
N VAL A 6 -0.49 38.90 6.33
CA VAL A 6 0.74 39.60 5.97
C VAL A 6 1.25 38.99 4.66
N PRO A 7 1.49 39.79 3.60
CA PRO A 7 2.00 39.27 2.34
C PRO A 7 3.38 38.63 2.57
N PRO A 8 3.65 37.47 1.93
CA PRO A 8 4.91 36.76 2.12
C PRO A 8 6.08 37.66 1.75
N THR A 9 7.10 37.68 2.61
CA THR A 9 8.33 38.41 2.35
C THR A 9 9.19 37.66 1.34
N VAL A 10 10.20 38.33 0.78
CA VAL A 10 11.19 37.70 -0.11
C VAL A 10 11.88 36.52 0.57
N ASN A 11 12.12 36.60 1.88
CA ASN A 11 12.72 35.51 2.65
C ASN A 11 11.78 34.31 2.78
N ASP A 12 10.50 34.54 3.05
CA ASP A 12 9.50 33.47 3.13
C ASP A 12 9.39 32.71 1.80
N LEU A 13 9.41 33.44 0.66
CA LEU A 13 9.41 32.84 -0.67
C LEU A 13 10.68 32.02 -0.94
N MET A 14 11.84 32.51 -0.51
CA MET A 14 13.11 31.79 -0.68
C MET A 14 13.15 30.50 0.17
N GLU A 15 12.62 30.56 1.39
CA GLU A 15 12.48 29.39 2.26
C GLU A 15 11.53 28.35 1.68
N GLU A 16 10.41 28.79 1.10
CA GLU A 16 9.43 27.91 0.45
C GLU A 16 10.01 27.23 -0.79
N LEU A 17 10.70 27.98 -1.66
CA LEU A 17 11.39 27.44 -2.83
C LEU A 17 12.47 26.42 -2.44
N ALA A 18 13.25 26.71 -1.40
CA ALA A 18 14.21 25.76 -0.86
C ALA A 18 13.51 24.50 -0.30
N GLY A 19 12.35 24.68 0.33
CA GLY A 19 11.51 23.59 0.81
C GLY A 19 10.97 22.70 -0.31
N ILE A 20 10.51 23.29 -1.41
CA ILE A 20 10.03 22.57 -2.59
C ILE A 20 11.16 21.75 -3.21
N ASN A 21 12.33 22.36 -3.43
CA ASN A 21 13.48 21.65 -3.99
C ASN A 21 13.89 20.45 -3.14
N ARG A 22 13.92 20.59 -1.81
CA ARG A 22 14.19 19.47 -0.89
C ARG A 22 13.16 18.35 -1.05
N LYS A 23 11.87 18.68 -1.11
CA LYS A 23 10.78 17.69 -1.27
C LYS A 23 10.84 16.98 -2.62
N VAL A 24 11.15 17.70 -3.69
CA VAL A 24 11.28 17.13 -5.04
C VAL A 24 12.46 16.14 -5.09
N LEU A 25 13.62 16.54 -4.55
CA LEU A 25 14.79 15.65 -4.49
C LEU A 25 14.50 14.38 -3.67
N ALA A 26 13.92 14.53 -2.48
CA ALA A 26 13.53 13.40 -1.65
C ALA A 26 12.47 12.49 -2.33
N GLY A 27 11.53 13.09 -3.07
CA GLY A 27 10.56 12.35 -3.85
C GLY A 27 11.20 11.50 -4.95
N LEU A 28 12.15 12.08 -5.69
CA LEU A 28 12.88 11.37 -6.74
C LEU A 28 13.72 10.22 -6.17
N GLU A 29 14.42 10.45 -5.06
CA GLU A 29 15.19 9.41 -4.36
C GLU A 29 14.29 8.25 -3.92
N ASN A 30 13.17 8.54 -3.26
CA ASN A 30 12.21 7.53 -2.83
C ASN A 30 11.68 6.70 -4.00
N LEU A 31 11.27 7.36 -5.11
CA LEU A 31 10.77 6.67 -6.29
C LEU A 31 11.86 5.82 -6.97
N SER A 32 13.12 6.24 -6.92
CA SER A 32 14.24 5.47 -7.47
C SER A 32 14.56 4.19 -6.69
N HIS A 33 14.11 4.10 -5.43
CA HIS A 33 14.33 2.95 -4.55
C HIS A 33 13.13 1.99 -4.49
N LEU A 34 12.02 2.30 -5.14
CA LEU A 34 10.86 1.41 -5.20
C LEU A 34 11.00 0.47 -6.41
N HIS A 35 11.37 -0.78 -6.17
CA HIS A 35 11.31 -1.81 -7.20
C HIS A 35 10.03 -2.65 -7.06
N GLU A 36 9.49 -3.09 -8.20
CA GLU A 36 8.29 -3.95 -8.22
C GLU A 36 8.52 -5.26 -7.44
N ASP A 37 9.76 -5.75 -7.44
CA ASP A 37 10.20 -6.94 -6.70
C ASP A 37 10.14 -6.76 -5.17
N ASP A 38 10.16 -5.52 -4.67
CA ASP A 38 10.04 -5.23 -3.23
C ASP A 38 8.60 -5.41 -2.71
N ILE A 39 7.61 -5.47 -3.61
CA ILE A 39 6.21 -5.51 -3.25
C ILE A 39 5.76 -6.96 -3.08
N GLN A 40 5.61 -7.37 -1.81
CA GLN A 40 5.15 -8.72 -1.46
C GLN A 40 3.62 -8.76 -1.39
N PHE A 41 2.99 -9.48 -2.32
CA PHE A 41 1.53 -9.67 -2.36
C PHE A 41 1.09 -10.98 -1.72
N GLY A 42 -0.08 -10.98 -1.07
CA GLY A 42 -0.70 -12.19 -0.54
C GLY A 42 0.12 -12.87 0.56
N THR A 43 0.83 -12.11 1.38
CA THR A 43 1.74 -12.60 2.44
C THR A 43 1.04 -13.21 3.65
N THR A 44 -0.28 -13.04 3.78
CA THR A 44 -1.06 -13.62 4.88
C THR A 44 -0.85 -15.14 4.92
N PRO A 45 -0.43 -15.72 6.06
CA PRO A 45 -0.15 -17.14 6.17
C PRO A 45 -1.34 -18.00 5.75
N LYS A 46 -1.12 -18.85 4.76
CA LYS A 46 -2.13 -19.71 4.17
C LYS A 46 -1.50 -21.01 3.66
N ASP A 47 -2.29 -22.06 3.70
CA ASP A 47 -1.91 -23.37 3.21
C ASP A 47 -2.73 -23.67 1.94
N GLU A 48 -2.07 -24.15 0.89
CA GLU A 48 -2.76 -24.69 -0.28
C GLU A 48 -3.38 -26.03 0.09
N ILE A 49 -4.70 -26.13 -0.02
CA ILE A 49 -5.44 -27.35 0.36
C ILE A 49 -6.05 -28.08 -0.83
N TYR A 50 -6.12 -27.43 -1.99
CA TYR A 50 -6.61 -28.03 -3.23
C TYR A 50 -6.12 -27.24 -4.44
N ARG A 51 -5.89 -27.95 -5.55
CA ARG A 51 -5.50 -27.39 -6.84
C ARG A 51 -6.13 -28.21 -7.97
N GLU A 52 -6.69 -27.50 -8.94
CA GLU A 52 -7.23 -28.07 -10.17
C GLU A 52 -7.06 -27.06 -11.31
N ASP A 53 -6.43 -27.46 -12.41
CA ASP A 53 -6.10 -26.59 -13.55
C ASP A 53 -5.44 -25.26 -13.12
N LYS A 54 -6.20 -24.16 -13.22
CA LYS A 54 -5.77 -22.79 -12.87
C LYS A 54 -6.33 -22.31 -11.52
N ILE A 55 -7.09 -23.16 -10.82
CA ILE A 55 -7.74 -22.86 -9.56
C ILE A 55 -6.88 -23.40 -8.42
N VAL A 56 -6.72 -22.56 -7.39
CA VAL A 56 -6.06 -22.93 -6.14
C VAL A 56 -6.97 -22.51 -4.99
N LEU A 57 -7.25 -23.45 -4.09
CA LEU A 57 -7.97 -23.17 -2.85
C LEU A 57 -6.97 -23.06 -1.70
N TYR A 58 -6.98 -21.89 -1.06
CA TYR A 58 -6.18 -21.62 0.13
C TYR A 58 -7.02 -21.67 1.39
N ARG A 59 -6.45 -22.26 2.44
CA ARG A 59 -6.94 -22.13 3.81
C ARG A 59 -6.03 -21.19 4.58
N TYR A 60 -6.55 -20.04 4.97
CA TYR A 60 -5.82 -19.10 5.82
C TYR A 60 -5.64 -19.67 7.22
N ARG A 61 -4.46 -19.46 7.81
CA ARG A 61 -4.17 -19.88 9.17
C ARG A 61 -4.91 -18.98 10.15
N PRO A 62 -5.61 -19.54 11.16
CA PRO A 62 -6.28 -18.74 12.17
C PRO A 62 -5.30 -17.83 12.92
N VAL A 63 -5.73 -16.59 13.17
CA VAL A 63 -5.02 -15.63 14.04
C VAL A 63 -5.67 -15.51 15.43
N VAL A 64 -6.65 -16.38 15.72
CA VAL A 64 -7.41 -16.43 16.97
C VAL A 64 -7.48 -17.86 17.48
N GLU A 65 -7.57 -18.04 18.80
CA GLU A 65 -7.67 -19.37 19.43
C GLU A 65 -8.95 -20.12 19.03
N LYS A 66 -10.06 -19.39 18.87
CA LYS A 66 -11.39 -19.96 18.57
C LYS A 66 -11.98 -19.31 17.31
N PRO A 67 -11.75 -19.91 16.12
CA PRO A 67 -12.41 -19.49 14.89
C PRO A 67 -13.92 -19.72 14.96
N PHE A 68 -14.66 -19.01 14.10
CA PHE A 68 -16.07 -19.31 13.88
C PHE A 68 -16.24 -20.73 13.32
N GLY A 69 -17.27 -21.46 13.78
CA GLY A 69 -17.47 -22.86 13.40
C GLY A 69 -17.89 -23.06 11.94
N VAL A 70 -18.51 -22.05 11.33
CA VAL A 70 -18.90 -22.07 9.91
C VAL A 70 -17.82 -21.32 9.11
N PRO A 71 -17.22 -21.95 8.08
CA PRO A 71 -16.18 -21.30 7.29
C PRO A 71 -16.75 -20.27 6.31
N LEU A 72 -15.99 -19.20 6.05
CA LEU A 72 -16.23 -18.25 4.97
C LEU A 72 -15.46 -18.68 3.73
N LEU A 73 -16.14 -18.81 2.59
CA LEU A 73 -15.52 -19.01 1.28
C LEU A 73 -15.50 -17.68 0.51
N ILE A 74 -14.31 -17.25 0.10
CA ILE A 74 -14.13 -16.09 -0.77
C ILE A 74 -13.82 -16.60 -2.17
N SER A 75 -14.77 -16.45 -3.10
CA SER A 75 -14.56 -16.69 -4.53
C SER A 75 -14.48 -15.33 -5.23
N TYR A 76 -13.32 -15.02 -5.80
CA TYR A 76 -13.09 -13.75 -6.48
C TYR A 76 -13.02 -13.96 -8.00
N ALA A 77 -13.33 -12.91 -8.75
CA ALA A 77 -13.28 -12.95 -10.20
C ALA A 77 -11.81 -12.98 -10.69
N LEU A 78 -11.48 -13.96 -11.53
CA LEU A 78 -10.13 -14.14 -12.08
C LEU A 78 -9.77 -13.14 -13.20
N VAL A 79 -10.54 -12.06 -13.34
CA VAL A 79 -10.31 -11.02 -14.35
C VAL A 79 -9.23 -10.01 -13.94
N ASN A 80 -8.97 -9.87 -12.63
CA ASN A 80 -8.00 -8.92 -12.09
C ASN A 80 -6.67 -9.60 -11.75
N ARG A 81 -5.57 -8.85 -11.87
CA ARG A 81 -4.25 -9.27 -11.37
C ARG A 81 -4.24 -9.16 -9.83
N PRO A 82 -3.54 -10.06 -9.12
CA PRO A 82 -3.49 -10.06 -7.64
C PRO A 82 -2.99 -8.76 -7.01
N TYR A 83 -2.25 -7.94 -7.76
CA TYR A 83 -1.68 -6.66 -7.31
C TYR A 83 -2.58 -5.44 -7.56
N MET A 84 -3.73 -5.60 -8.21
CA MET A 84 -4.65 -4.49 -8.53
C MET A 84 -5.71 -4.28 -7.42
N VAL A 85 -5.29 -4.30 -6.15
CA VAL A 85 -6.13 -3.96 -4.98
C VAL A 85 -5.48 -2.82 -4.21
#